data_AF-A0A953BJM0-F1
#
_entry.id   AF-A0A953BJM0-F1
#
_cell.length_a   1.000
_cell.length_b   1.000
_cell.length_c   1.000
_cell.angle_alpha   90.00
_cell.angle_beta   90.00
_cell.angle_gamma   90.00
#
_symmetry.space_group_name_H-M   'P 1'
#
loop_
_entity.id
_entity.type
_entity.pdbx_description
1 polymer ?
#
loop_
_entity_poly.entity_id
_entity_poly.type
_entity_poly.pdbx_seq_one_letter_code
_entity_poly.pdbx_strand_id
1 'polypeptide(L)'
;MSGALGLVMAGASKWAKVGIVAAGGCWEAQFPNQTRCKRNIHVPKTTRVGFGGTPWLSISFGIGTGDFGPAGRFQGGAGGSGIARERMFHLGSRMYEITVQTEFCAGHSLVIGGQREKLHGHNWKVKAVIAGGSLDEDGLLCDFHTCEEVLHDICEPFQNENLDDREPFAKGLNPSAEHVARYIATEMASRLDEALKPHAHVASVSVTEAPGCIATYRVEKT
;
A
#
# COMPACT_ATOMS: atom_id res chain seq x y z
N MET A 1 -12.86 -70.58 -4.88
CA MET A 1 -13.26 -69.90 -6.12
C MET A 1 -12.91 -68.43 -5.89
N SER A 2 -11.70 -68.02 -6.27
CA SER A 2 -11.40 -67.21 -7.48
C SER A 2 -11.94 -65.78 -7.32
N GLY A 3 -11.19 -64.69 -7.48
CA GLY A 3 -9.84 -64.44 -7.96
C GLY A 3 -9.67 -62.90 -8.04
N ALA A 4 -8.44 -62.43 -7.96
CA ALA A 4 -8.08 -61.02 -8.08
C ALA A 4 -8.28 -60.47 -9.50
N LEU A 5 -8.47 -59.15 -9.62
CA LEU A 5 -8.00 -58.37 -10.77
C LEU A 5 -8.02 -56.88 -10.43
N GLY A 6 -6.83 -56.29 -10.34
CA GLY A 6 -6.65 -54.84 -10.38
C GLY A 6 -6.70 -54.34 -11.83
N LEU A 7 -6.91 -53.03 -11.98
CA LEU A 7 -6.51 -52.31 -13.18
C LEU A 7 -6.08 -50.90 -12.80
N VAL A 8 -4.79 -50.63 -12.99
CA VAL A 8 -4.20 -49.30 -13.14
C VAL A 8 -3.90 -49.12 -14.63
N MET A 9 -4.43 -48.06 -15.25
CA MET A 9 -3.96 -47.44 -16.49
C MET A 9 -4.34 -45.94 -16.37
N ALA A 10 -3.43 -44.98 -16.21
CA ALA A 10 -2.52 -44.41 -17.21
C ALA A 10 -3.23 -43.72 -18.39
N GLY A 11 -3.09 -42.38 -18.46
CA GLY A 11 -2.83 -41.69 -19.74
C GLY A 11 -3.85 -40.66 -20.25
N ALA A 12 -3.27 -39.54 -20.71
CA ALA A 12 -3.74 -38.62 -21.75
C ALA A 12 -4.62 -37.39 -21.36
N SER A 13 -3.90 -36.31 -21.08
CA SER A 13 -4.07 -34.97 -21.68
C SER A 13 -5.17 -34.79 -22.73
N LYS A 14 -6.15 -33.92 -22.42
CA LYS A 14 -6.88 -33.12 -23.43
C LYS A 14 -7.21 -31.73 -22.89
N TRP A 15 -6.70 -30.73 -23.60
CA TRP A 15 -7.15 -29.35 -23.54
C TRP A 15 -8.62 -29.29 -23.95
N ALA A 16 -9.47 -28.71 -23.10
CA ALA A 16 -10.79 -28.26 -23.49
C ALA A 16 -10.86 -26.74 -23.29
N LYS A 17 -10.75 -26.02 -24.41
CA LYS A 17 -11.27 -24.66 -24.54
C LYS A 17 -12.79 -24.72 -24.38
N VAL A 18 -13.31 -24.01 -23.39
CA VAL A 18 -14.69 -23.50 -23.35
C VAL A 18 -14.52 -22.12 -22.71
N GLY A 19 -14.65 -21.00 -23.41
CA GLY A 19 -15.79 -20.61 -24.21
C GLY A 19 -16.50 -19.51 -23.43
N ILE A 20 -15.94 -18.28 -23.48
CA ILE A 20 -16.59 -17.09 -22.93
C ILE A 20 -17.86 -16.85 -23.75
N VAL A 21 -19.01 -16.95 -23.09
CA VAL A 21 -20.25 -16.34 -23.56
C VAL A 21 -20.78 -15.49 -22.41
N ALA A 22 -20.73 -14.18 -22.63
CA ALA A 22 -21.37 -13.21 -21.78
C ALA A 22 -22.89 -13.27 -21.96
N ALA A 23 -23.61 -13.51 -20.87
CA ALA A 23 -24.99 -13.11 -20.66
C ALA A 23 -25.02 -12.64 -19.19
N GLY A 24 -25.09 -11.36 -18.86
CA GLY A 24 -26.15 -10.45 -19.28
C GLY A 24 -27.29 -10.57 -18.27
N GLY A 25 -27.11 -9.98 -17.07
CA GLY A 25 -28.10 -10.03 -16.01
C GLY A 25 -27.57 -9.44 -14.69
N CYS A 26 -27.32 -8.14 -14.66
CA CYS A 26 -27.11 -7.41 -13.41
C CYS A 26 -28.49 -7.04 -12.85
N TRP A 27 -28.74 -7.36 -11.59
CA TRP A 27 -29.98 -7.04 -10.90
C TRP A 27 -30.14 -5.52 -10.80
N GLU A 28 -31.20 -5.00 -11.41
CA GLU A 28 -31.50 -3.58 -11.45
C GLU A 28 -32.28 -3.20 -10.19
N ALA A 29 -31.57 -2.75 -9.15
CA ALA A 29 -32.17 -2.00 -8.06
C ALA A 29 -32.41 -0.56 -8.54
N GLN A 30 -33.65 -0.25 -8.90
CA GLN A 30 -34.07 1.10 -9.29
C GLN A 30 -34.07 2.03 -8.06
N PHE A 31 -33.02 2.84 -7.94
CA PHE A 31 -33.04 4.04 -7.09
C PHE A 31 -33.47 5.24 -7.94
N PRO A 32 -34.59 5.92 -7.64
CA PRO A 32 -34.97 7.12 -8.35
C PRO A 32 -34.03 8.23 -7.91
N ASN A 33 -33.34 8.82 -8.89
CA ASN A 33 -32.53 10.03 -8.79
C ASN A 33 -31.03 9.84 -8.43
N GLN A 34 -30.27 9.22 -9.34
CA GLN A 34 -28.85 9.57 -9.51
C GLN A 34 -28.49 9.76 -10.99
N THR A 35 -27.97 10.94 -11.29
CA THR A 35 -27.35 11.33 -12.56
C THR A 35 -26.19 10.42 -12.89
N ARG A 36 -26.40 9.52 -13.86
CA ARG A 36 -25.36 8.73 -14.53
C ARG A 36 -24.53 9.64 -15.43
N CYS A 37 -23.34 10.08 -15.01
CA CYS A 37 -22.42 10.77 -15.90
C CYS A 37 -21.46 9.78 -16.58
N LYS A 38 -21.66 9.53 -17.88
CA LYS A 38 -20.77 8.75 -18.74
C LYS A 38 -19.60 9.62 -19.22
N ARG A 39 -18.38 9.09 -19.03
CA ARG A 39 -17.09 9.30 -19.75
C ARG A 39 -16.95 10.48 -20.73
N ASN A 40 -15.83 11.22 -20.61
CA ASN A 40 -14.85 11.36 -21.71
C ASN A 40 -13.53 11.98 -21.21
N ILE A 41 -12.48 11.17 -21.05
CA ILE A 41 -11.10 11.68 -21.03
C ILE A 41 -10.49 11.37 -22.39
N HIS A 42 -10.16 12.43 -23.11
CA HIS A 42 -9.50 12.43 -24.41
C HIS A 42 -8.00 12.22 -24.17
N VAL A 43 -7.43 11.13 -24.68
CA VAL A 43 -5.98 10.87 -24.64
C VAL A 43 -5.37 11.40 -25.93
N PRO A 44 -4.53 12.46 -25.91
CA PRO A 44 -3.84 12.88 -27.12
C PRO A 44 -2.71 11.92 -27.47
N LYS A 45 -2.62 11.65 -28.78
CA LYS A 45 -1.66 10.74 -29.42
C LYS A 45 -0.23 11.25 -29.26
N THR A 46 0.67 10.29 -29.12
CA THR A 46 2.13 10.40 -29.12
C THR A 46 2.67 11.10 -30.36
N THR A 47 3.56 12.08 -30.15
CA THR A 47 4.43 12.62 -31.21
C THR A 47 5.82 12.04 -31.01
N ARG A 48 6.27 11.20 -31.95
CA ARG A 48 7.68 10.82 -32.11
C ARG A 48 8.45 12.05 -32.62
N VAL A 49 9.56 12.36 -31.98
CA VAL A 49 10.66 13.12 -32.61
C VAL A 49 11.94 12.35 -32.30
N GLY A 50 12.66 11.96 -33.33
CA GLY A 50 14.01 11.39 -33.22
C GLY A 50 15.02 12.33 -33.87
N PHE A 51 16.25 12.33 -33.34
CA PHE A 51 17.56 12.24 -34.03
C PHE A 51 18.68 12.92 -33.23
N GLY A 52 19.86 12.30 -33.28
CA GLY A 52 21.17 12.82 -32.85
C GLY A 52 21.49 12.45 -31.41
N GLY A 53 22.56 11.73 -31.07
CA GLY A 53 23.92 11.78 -31.61
C GLY A 53 24.85 12.04 -30.41
N THR A 54 25.63 11.04 -30.04
CA THR A 54 26.72 11.04 -29.02
C THR A 54 27.81 12.09 -29.36
N PRO A 55 28.66 12.57 -28.41
CA PRO A 55 29.50 11.70 -27.58
C PRO A 55 29.85 12.10 -26.13
N TRP A 56 30.12 11.03 -25.37
CA TRP A 56 31.02 10.83 -24.24
C TRP A 56 32.00 11.97 -23.89
N LEU A 57 31.85 12.50 -22.67
CA LEU A 57 32.85 13.35 -22.02
C LEU A 57 33.73 12.45 -21.13
N SER A 58 34.97 12.23 -21.56
CA SER A 58 36.00 11.55 -20.78
C SER A 58 36.58 12.52 -19.75
N ILE A 59 36.43 12.25 -18.46
CA ILE A 59 37.15 12.98 -17.40
C ILE A 59 38.41 12.17 -17.07
N SER A 60 39.56 12.68 -17.46
CA SER A 60 40.87 12.17 -17.03
C SER A 60 41.27 12.88 -15.73
N PHE A 61 41.37 12.15 -14.62
CA PHE A 61 42.10 12.61 -13.44
C PHE A 61 43.56 12.17 -13.57
N GLY A 62 44.45 13.16 -13.65
CA GLY A 62 45.90 12.95 -13.67
C GLY A 62 46.39 12.36 -12.35
N ILE A 63 47.17 11.29 -12.47
CA ILE A 63 47.92 10.68 -11.38
C ILE A 63 49.15 11.57 -11.13
N GLY A 64 49.13 12.34 -10.05
CA GLY A 64 50.28 13.09 -9.58
C GLY A 64 51.14 12.21 -8.68
N THR A 65 52.28 11.73 -9.20
CA THR A 65 53.34 11.11 -8.40
C THR A 65 54.15 12.20 -7.72
N GLY A 66 54.03 12.31 -6.39
CA GLY A 66 54.91 13.13 -5.56
C GLY A 66 55.51 12.24 -4.47
N ASP A 67 56.75 11.83 -4.67
CA ASP A 67 57.57 11.04 -3.76
C ASP A 67 58.63 11.97 -3.16
N PHE A 68 58.62 12.18 -1.84
CA PHE A 68 59.73 12.70 -1.03
C PHE A 68 59.50 12.32 0.45
N GLY A 69 60.25 11.35 0.98
CA GLY A 69 60.42 11.13 2.43
C GLY A 69 61.54 12.00 3.02
N PRO A 70 62.11 11.68 4.20
CA PRO A 70 61.53 11.05 5.38
C PRO A 70 61.76 11.84 6.70
N ALA A 71 61.04 11.40 7.75
CA ALA A 71 61.38 11.43 9.18
C ALA A 71 61.87 12.74 9.85
N GLY A 72 60.94 13.42 10.54
CA GLY A 72 61.22 14.34 11.65
C GLY A 72 60.50 13.89 12.92
N ARG A 73 61.25 13.39 13.90
CA ARG A 73 60.76 13.03 15.24
C ARG A 73 60.66 14.31 16.08
N PHE A 74 59.45 14.73 16.44
CA PHE A 74 59.23 15.73 17.49
C PHE A 74 58.45 15.10 18.64
N GLN A 75 59.09 15.07 19.82
CA GLN A 75 58.45 14.81 21.10
C GLN A 75 58.00 16.14 21.71
N GLY A 76 56.83 16.12 22.35
CA GLY A 76 56.48 17.06 23.41
C GLY A 76 55.23 17.90 23.14
N GLY A 77 54.29 17.85 24.08
CA GLY A 77 53.29 18.91 24.24
C GLY A 77 51.89 18.41 24.55
N ALA A 78 51.60 18.22 25.84
CA ALA A 78 50.25 18.12 26.37
C ALA A 78 49.41 19.34 25.94
N GLY A 79 48.19 19.09 25.48
CA GLY A 79 47.28 20.18 25.10
C GLY A 79 45.98 19.66 24.55
N GLY A 80 44.99 19.52 25.43
CA GLY A 80 43.57 19.50 25.10
C GLY A 80 43.15 18.53 23.99
N SER A 81 42.83 17.29 24.38
CA SER A 81 41.82 16.51 23.67
C SER A 81 40.49 17.25 23.78
N GLY A 82 40.33 18.31 22.98
CA GLY A 82 39.04 18.73 22.50
C GLY A 82 38.47 17.51 21.81
N ILE A 83 37.67 16.75 22.55
CA ILE A 83 36.68 15.87 21.95
C ILE A 83 36.01 16.77 20.90
N ALA A 84 36.29 16.49 19.62
CA ALA A 84 35.47 16.99 18.56
C ALA A 84 34.09 16.50 18.97
N ARG A 85 33.28 17.42 19.50
CA ARG A 85 31.86 17.22 19.65
C ARG A 85 31.42 17.04 18.22
N GLU A 86 31.46 15.79 17.74
CA GLU A 86 30.64 15.35 16.64
C GLU A 86 29.30 15.93 16.98
N ARG A 87 28.96 16.98 16.22
CA ARG A 87 27.66 17.60 16.36
C ARG A 87 26.76 16.44 16.00
N MET A 88 26.15 15.82 17.01
CA MET A 88 24.88 15.13 16.87
C MET A 88 23.95 16.21 16.33
N PHE A 89 24.03 16.43 15.02
CA PHE A 89 22.94 16.89 14.24
C PHE A 89 21.83 15.94 14.66
N HIS A 90 20.88 16.47 15.42
CA HIS A 90 19.53 15.95 15.40
C HIS A 90 19.09 16.09 13.94
N LEU A 91 19.55 15.17 13.08
CA LEU A 91 18.82 14.79 11.89
C LEU A 91 17.47 14.42 12.46
N GLY A 92 16.48 15.31 12.27
CA GLY A 92 15.09 14.91 12.47
C GLY A 92 14.96 13.54 11.84
N SER A 93 14.48 12.58 12.62
CA SER A 93 14.37 11.18 12.24
C SER A 93 13.90 11.10 10.79
N ARG A 94 14.78 10.71 9.86
CA ARG A 94 14.38 10.58 8.46
C ARG A 94 13.28 9.52 8.43
N MET A 95 12.15 9.85 7.82
CA MET A 95 11.00 8.96 7.70
C MET A 95 10.74 8.74 6.21
N TYR A 96 10.67 7.48 5.82
CA TYR A 96 10.14 7.07 4.54
C TYR A 96 8.68 6.68 4.72
N GLU A 97 7.85 7.02 3.74
CA GLU A 97 6.46 6.58 3.67
C GLU A 97 6.19 6.02 2.29
N ILE A 98 5.43 4.92 2.25
CA ILE A 98 4.74 4.47 1.06
C ILE A 98 3.24 4.54 1.27
N THR A 99 2.50 4.67 0.18
CA THR A 99 1.04 4.75 0.22
C THR A 99 0.45 3.83 -0.82
N VAL A 100 -0.48 2.98 -0.40
CA VAL A 100 -1.31 2.14 -1.27
C VAL A 100 -2.77 2.57 -1.15
N GLN A 101 -3.55 2.36 -2.20
CA GLN A 101 -4.94 2.79 -2.27
C GLN A 101 -5.82 1.70 -2.88
N THR A 102 -7.04 1.60 -2.38
CA THR A 102 -8.12 0.79 -2.97
C THR A 102 -9.45 1.51 -2.84
N GLU A 103 -10.48 0.97 -3.47
CA GLU A 103 -11.86 1.45 -3.33
C GLU A 103 -12.84 0.28 -3.22
N PHE A 104 -13.93 0.50 -2.47
CA PHE A 104 -15.06 -0.42 -2.44
C PHE A 104 -16.38 0.33 -2.40
N CYS A 105 -17.45 -0.28 -2.90
CA CYS A 105 -18.80 0.29 -2.85
C CYS A 105 -19.58 -0.37 -1.72
N ALA A 106 -20.14 0.39 -0.79
CA ALA A 106 -20.95 -0.19 0.30
C ALA A 106 -22.04 0.76 0.79
N GLY A 107 -23.15 0.18 1.27
CA GLY A 107 -24.22 0.89 1.95
C GLY A 107 -24.01 0.90 3.47
N HIS A 108 -24.56 1.90 4.16
CA HIS A 108 -24.57 1.95 5.63
C HIS A 108 -25.66 2.89 6.18
N SER A 109 -25.90 2.80 7.49
CA SER A 109 -26.67 3.77 8.26
C SER A 109 -26.14 3.93 9.68
N LEU A 110 -25.98 5.17 10.10
CA LEU A 110 -25.52 5.56 11.43
C LEU A 110 -26.69 5.77 12.40
N VAL A 111 -26.43 5.49 13.68
CA VAL A 111 -27.30 5.90 14.79
C VAL A 111 -26.69 7.10 15.49
N ILE A 112 -27.33 8.26 15.38
CA ILE A 112 -26.87 9.54 15.94
C ILE A 112 -27.93 10.05 16.93
N GLY A 113 -27.55 10.23 18.19
CA GLY A 113 -28.49 10.65 19.24
C GLY A 113 -29.66 9.68 19.44
N GLY A 114 -29.44 8.38 19.17
CA GLY A 114 -30.48 7.34 19.25
C GLY A 114 -31.42 7.28 18.05
N GLN A 115 -31.25 8.14 17.05
CA GLN A 115 -32.02 8.10 15.80
C GLN A 115 -31.17 7.49 14.70
N ARG A 116 -31.73 6.50 13.98
CA ARG A 116 -31.07 5.89 12.82
C ARG A 116 -31.34 6.73 11.58
N GLU A 117 -30.29 7.06 10.85
CA GLU A 117 -30.42 7.74 9.57
C GLU A 117 -30.94 6.80 8.48
N LYS A 118 -31.24 7.34 7.30
CA LYS A 118 -31.66 6.52 6.17
C LYS A 118 -30.47 5.75 5.61
N LEU A 119 -30.70 4.48 5.25
CA LEU A 119 -29.75 3.68 4.50
C LEU A 119 -29.38 4.40 3.19
N HIS A 120 -28.09 4.56 2.97
CA HIS A 120 -27.51 5.13 1.77
C HIS A 120 -26.15 4.47 1.51
N GLY A 121 -25.45 4.82 0.44
CA GLY A 121 -24.17 4.18 0.12
C GLY A 121 -23.17 5.11 -0.54
N HIS A 122 -21.91 4.67 -0.49
CA HIS A 122 -20.74 5.42 -0.92
C HIS A 122 -19.77 4.56 -1.72
N ASN A 123 -18.97 5.24 -2.54
CA ASN A 123 -17.76 4.67 -3.12
C ASN A 123 -16.60 5.03 -2.19
N TRP A 124 -16.39 4.17 -1.20
CA TRP A 124 -15.39 4.32 -0.17
C TRP A 124 -14.00 4.24 -0.78
N LYS A 125 -13.19 5.29 -0.61
CA LYS A 125 -11.78 5.25 -1.02
C LYS A 125 -10.91 5.06 0.20
N VAL A 126 -10.04 4.06 0.17
CA VAL A 126 -9.16 3.72 1.28
C VAL A 126 -7.72 4.00 0.88
N LYS A 127 -6.99 4.65 1.76
CA LYS A 127 -5.57 4.94 1.62
C LYS A 127 -4.84 4.44 2.85
N ALA A 128 -3.89 3.54 2.69
CA ALA A 128 -3.04 3.08 3.77
C ALA A 128 -1.62 3.64 3.59
N VAL A 129 -1.04 4.12 4.70
CA VAL A 129 0.32 4.66 4.75
C VAL A 129 1.15 3.73 5.61
N ILE A 130 2.26 3.24 5.05
CA ILE A 130 3.30 2.49 5.77
C ILE A 130 4.48 3.43 5.96
N ALA A 131 5.07 3.45 7.14
CA ALA A 131 6.18 4.33 7.47
C ALA A 131 7.35 3.59 8.14
N GLY A 132 8.57 4.08 7.93
CA GLY A 132 9.77 3.51 8.55
C GLY A 132 10.97 4.45 8.50
N GLY A 133 11.91 4.25 9.43
CA GLY A 133 13.10 5.10 9.57
C GLY A 133 14.27 4.72 8.66
N SER A 134 14.19 3.56 8.02
CA SER A 134 15.25 2.99 7.18
C SER A 134 14.64 2.17 6.06
N LEU A 135 15.47 1.88 5.07
CA LEU A 135 15.17 0.95 3.98
C LEU A 135 15.96 -0.35 4.22
N ASP A 136 15.51 -1.45 3.63
CA ASP A 136 16.20 -2.74 3.65
C ASP A 136 17.46 -2.75 2.76
N GLU A 137 18.09 -3.93 2.60
CA GLU A 137 19.31 -4.11 1.80
C GLU A 137 19.11 -3.83 0.30
N ASP A 138 17.88 -3.97 -0.18
CA ASP A 138 17.48 -3.69 -1.57
C ASP A 138 17.04 -2.22 -1.75
N GLY A 139 17.02 -1.43 -0.68
CA GLY A 139 16.62 -0.03 -0.70
C GLY A 139 15.11 0.17 -0.74
N LEU A 140 14.32 -0.76 -0.21
CA LEU A 140 12.87 -0.71 -0.13
C LEU A 140 12.39 -0.51 1.31
N LEU A 141 11.23 0.13 1.47
CA LEU A 141 10.57 0.22 2.79
C LEU A 141 9.76 -1.05 3.09
N CYS A 142 9.04 -1.53 2.08
CA CYS A 142 8.42 -2.85 1.98
C CYS A 142 7.88 -3.02 0.54
N ASP A 143 7.41 -4.22 0.19
CA ASP A 143 6.79 -4.47 -1.11
C ASP A 143 5.38 -3.87 -1.21
N PHE A 144 5.14 -3.13 -2.29
CA PHE A 144 3.83 -2.52 -2.59
C PHE A 144 2.76 -3.58 -2.83
N HIS A 145 3.07 -4.68 -3.54
CA HIS A 145 2.07 -5.70 -3.87
C HIS A 145 1.55 -6.38 -2.60
N THR A 146 2.45 -6.74 -1.68
CA THR A 146 2.09 -7.27 -0.37
C THR A 146 1.12 -6.34 0.38
N CYS A 147 1.35 -5.03 0.35
CA CYS A 147 0.46 -4.07 1.00
C CYS A 147 -0.90 -3.90 0.28
N GLU A 148 -0.89 -3.90 -1.06
CA GLU A 148 -2.10 -3.81 -1.89
C GLU A 148 -2.99 -5.04 -1.74
N GLU A 149 -2.41 -6.25 -1.78
CA GLU A 149 -3.12 -7.52 -1.59
C GLU A 149 -3.80 -7.56 -0.22
N VAL A 150 -3.06 -7.27 0.86
CA VAL A 150 -3.64 -7.27 2.20
C VAL A 150 -4.76 -6.22 2.33
N LEU A 151 -4.55 -5.01 1.81
CA LEU A 151 -5.57 -3.96 1.86
C LEU A 151 -6.82 -4.35 1.06
N HIS A 152 -6.65 -4.94 -0.11
CA HIS A 152 -7.74 -5.45 -0.94
C HIS A 152 -8.53 -6.53 -0.22
N ASP A 153 -7.86 -7.54 0.34
CA ASP A 153 -8.50 -8.67 1.02
C ASP A 153 -9.27 -8.26 2.28
N ILE A 154 -8.85 -7.18 2.94
CA ILE A 154 -9.59 -6.60 4.07
C ILE A 154 -10.87 -5.90 3.59
N CYS A 155 -10.83 -5.25 2.42
CA CYS A 155 -11.97 -4.50 1.88
C CYS A 155 -12.95 -5.36 1.08
N GLU A 156 -12.51 -6.48 0.51
CA GLU A 156 -13.32 -7.38 -0.32
C GLU A 156 -14.65 -7.79 0.36
N PRO A 157 -14.71 -8.13 1.66
CA PRO A 157 -15.97 -8.48 2.33
C PRO A 157 -17.00 -7.34 2.41
N PHE A 158 -16.60 -6.10 2.13
CA PHE A 158 -17.49 -4.93 2.11
C PHE A 158 -17.97 -4.58 0.70
N GLN A 159 -17.40 -5.18 -0.34
CA GLN A 159 -17.69 -4.83 -1.72
C GLN A 159 -19.13 -5.19 -2.11
N ASN A 160 -19.92 -4.18 -2.49
CA ASN A 160 -21.34 -4.24 -2.82
C ASN A 160 -22.23 -4.74 -1.67
N GLU A 161 -21.80 -4.51 -0.43
CA GLU A 161 -22.50 -5.00 0.77
C GLU A 161 -23.07 -3.86 1.61
N ASN A 162 -23.91 -4.24 2.59
CA ASN A 162 -24.35 -3.35 3.65
C ASN A 162 -23.41 -3.48 4.85
N LEU A 163 -22.70 -2.41 5.21
CA LEU A 163 -21.77 -2.42 6.34
C LEU A 163 -22.47 -2.73 7.66
N ASP A 164 -23.74 -2.32 7.83
CA ASP A 164 -24.52 -2.62 9.05
C ASP A 164 -24.60 -4.12 9.37
N ASP A 165 -24.51 -4.99 8.34
CA ASP A 165 -24.66 -6.44 8.46
C ASP A 165 -23.31 -7.18 8.49
N ARG A 166 -22.19 -6.45 8.40
CA ARG A 166 -20.83 -7.01 8.31
C ARG A 166 -20.06 -6.81 9.60
N GLU A 167 -19.26 -7.79 9.98
CA GLU A 167 -18.30 -7.60 11.07
C GLU A 167 -17.27 -6.52 10.69
N PRO A 168 -16.89 -5.64 11.62
CA PRO A 168 -17.22 -5.61 13.05
C PRO A 168 -18.54 -4.87 13.41
N PHE A 169 -19.25 -4.31 12.43
CA PHE A 169 -20.38 -3.41 12.63
C PHE A 169 -21.70 -4.11 13.01
N ALA A 170 -21.89 -5.35 12.56
CA ALA A 170 -23.05 -6.20 12.86
C ALA A 170 -23.38 -6.33 14.37
N LYS A 171 -22.41 -6.05 15.24
CA LYS A 171 -22.55 -6.06 16.70
C LYS A 171 -23.09 -4.74 17.29
N GLY A 172 -23.64 -3.86 16.47
CA GLY A 172 -24.19 -2.56 16.89
C GLY A 172 -23.16 -1.44 16.94
N LEU A 173 -21.99 -1.62 16.33
CA LEU A 173 -21.01 -0.57 16.16
C LEU A 173 -21.39 0.28 14.93
N ASN A 174 -21.50 1.60 15.10
CA ASN A 174 -21.80 2.49 13.98
C ASN A 174 -20.76 2.32 12.85
N PRO A 175 -21.16 2.04 11.61
CA PRO A 175 -20.27 1.94 10.45
C PRO A 175 -19.82 3.33 9.94
N SER A 176 -19.29 4.18 10.82
CA SER A 176 -18.80 5.50 10.45
C SER A 176 -17.43 5.42 9.76
N ALA A 177 -17.05 6.45 8.99
CA ALA A 177 -15.76 6.50 8.33
C ALA A 177 -14.56 6.33 9.29
N GLU A 178 -14.66 6.84 10.52
CA GLU A 178 -13.63 6.66 11.55
C GLU A 178 -13.52 5.19 12.00
N HIS A 179 -14.64 4.51 12.21
CA HIS A 179 -14.63 3.11 12.61
C HIS A 179 -14.16 2.20 11.48
N VAL A 180 -14.53 2.49 10.23
CA VAL A 180 -14.01 1.80 9.05
C VAL A 180 -12.49 2.01 8.94
N ALA A 181 -12.00 3.24 9.06
CA ALA A 181 -10.57 3.53 9.01
C ALA A 181 -9.80 2.80 10.12
N ARG A 182 -10.34 2.79 11.35
CA ARG A 182 -9.74 2.06 12.48
C ARG A 182 -9.71 0.56 12.22
N TYR A 183 -10.82 -0.04 11.79
CA TYR A 183 -10.89 -1.47 11.52
C TYR A 183 -9.84 -1.89 10.48
N ILE A 184 -9.79 -1.19 9.35
CA ILE A 184 -8.82 -1.50 8.28
C ILE A 184 -7.39 -1.34 8.79
N ALA A 185 -7.08 -0.27 9.53
CA ALA A 185 -5.74 -0.07 10.09
C ALA A 185 -5.33 -1.19 11.05
N THR A 186 -6.22 -1.62 11.94
CA THR A 186 -5.96 -2.70 12.89
C THR A 186 -5.73 -4.02 12.17
N GLU A 187 -6.57 -4.36 11.19
CA GLU A 187 -6.41 -5.58 10.38
C GLU A 187 -5.12 -5.55 9.57
N MET A 188 -4.80 -4.43 8.91
CA MET A 188 -3.54 -4.29 8.18
C MET A 188 -2.34 -4.45 9.10
N ALA A 189 -2.33 -3.77 10.25
CA ALA A 189 -1.23 -3.86 11.21
C ALA A 189 -1.04 -5.30 11.70
N SER A 190 -2.13 -6.01 11.99
CA SER A 190 -2.07 -7.40 12.42
C SER A 190 -1.57 -8.36 11.33
N ARG A 191 -1.98 -8.16 10.07
CA ARG A 191 -1.64 -9.07 8.95
C ARG A 191 -0.25 -8.82 8.37
N LEU A 192 0.24 -7.58 8.46
CA LEU A 192 1.54 -7.17 7.92
C LEU A 192 2.65 -7.12 8.97
N ASP A 193 2.36 -7.39 10.25
CA ASP A 193 3.30 -7.22 11.37
C ASP A 193 4.69 -7.84 11.09
N GLU A 194 4.72 -9.12 10.75
CA GLU A 194 5.96 -9.84 10.46
C GLU A 194 6.61 -9.42 9.14
N ALA A 195 5.83 -8.98 8.16
CA ALA A 195 6.34 -8.51 6.86
C ALA A 195 6.97 -7.10 6.94
N LEU A 196 6.58 -6.30 7.93
CA LEU A 196 7.06 -4.92 8.10
C LEU A 196 8.18 -4.80 9.13
N LYS A 197 8.25 -5.72 10.09
CA LYS A 197 9.31 -5.72 11.09
C LYS A 197 10.69 -6.01 10.47
N PRO A 198 11.77 -5.41 11.01
CA PRO A 198 11.81 -4.52 12.18
C PRO A 198 11.69 -3.01 11.83
N HIS A 199 11.63 -2.63 10.56
CA HIS A 199 11.93 -1.27 10.12
C HIS A 199 10.73 -0.45 9.65
N ALA A 200 9.60 -1.09 9.34
CA ALA A 200 8.36 -0.48 8.89
C ALA A 200 7.18 -0.79 9.82
N HIS A 201 6.11 0.00 9.72
CA HIS A 201 4.84 -0.21 10.41
C HIS A 201 3.71 0.47 9.64
N VAL A 202 2.48 -0.01 9.81
CA VAL A 202 1.30 0.73 9.35
C VAL A 202 1.20 2.01 10.16
N ALA A 203 1.31 3.17 9.52
CA ALA A 203 1.30 4.47 10.18
C ALA A 203 -0.11 5.07 10.27
N SER A 204 -0.88 4.96 9.19
CA SER A 204 -2.27 5.44 9.18
C SER A 204 -3.10 4.83 8.07
N VAL A 205 -4.41 4.82 8.27
CA VAL A 205 -5.39 4.57 7.21
C VAL A 205 -6.37 5.72 7.15
N SER A 206 -6.58 6.25 5.95
CA SER A 206 -7.58 7.27 5.63
C SER A 206 -8.70 6.66 4.79
N VAL A 207 -9.93 7.02 5.12
CA VAL A 207 -11.13 6.61 4.39
C VAL A 207 -11.88 7.85 3.93
N THR A 208 -12.17 7.93 2.64
CA THR A 208 -13.01 8.98 2.03
C THR A 208 -14.40 8.42 1.78
N GLU A 209 -15.38 8.96 2.49
CA GLU A 209 -16.80 8.58 2.35
C GLU A 209 -17.46 9.36 1.22
N ALA A 210 -17.24 10.68 1.19
CA ALA A 210 -17.73 11.60 0.16
C ALA A 210 -16.61 12.55 -0.29
N PRO A 211 -16.74 13.21 -1.46
CA PRO A 211 -15.73 14.17 -1.91
C PRO A 211 -15.43 15.25 -0.86
N GLY A 212 -14.20 15.28 -0.36
CA GLY A 212 -13.76 16.23 0.68
C GLY A 212 -14.03 15.79 2.13
N CYS A 213 -14.70 14.66 2.36
CA CYS A 213 -15.01 14.11 3.68
C CYS A 213 -14.12 12.90 3.95
N ILE A 214 -13.08 13.09 4.77
CA ILE A 214 -12.04 12.08 5.02
C ILE A 214 -11.87 11.86 6.52
N ALA A 215 -12.00 10.62 6.95
CA ALA A 215 -11.58 10.18 8.28
C ALA A 215 -10.19 9.55 8.20
N THR A 216 -9.36 9.73 9.24
CA THR A 216 -8.03 9.10 9.31
C THR A 216 -7.80 8.53 10.70
N TYR A 217 -7.45 7.25 10.76
CA TYR A 217 -6.97 6.61 11.97
C TYR A 217 -5.45 6.46 11.88
N ARG A 218 -4.74 6.91 12.93
CA ARG A 218 -3.28 6.79 13.04
C ARG A 218 -2.96 5.71 14.05
N VAL A 219 -2.08 4.78 13.68
CA VAL A 219 -1.62 3.72 14.57
C VAL A 219 -0.48 4.30 15.38
N GLU A 220 -0.60 4.28 16.70
CA GLU A 220 0.50 4.71 17.57
C GLU A 220 1.60 3.65 17.55
N LYS A 221 2.85 4.09 17.46
CA LYS A 221 4.01 3.21 17.53
C LYS A 221 4.21 2.80 18.99
N THR A 222 3.78 1.60 19.35
CA THR A 222 4.01 1.00 20.68
C THR A 222 5.47 0.63 20.88
#